data_AF-A0A1L9AXX8-F1
#
_entry.id   AF-A0A1L9AXX8-F1
#
_cell.length_a   1.000
_cell.length_b   1.000
_cell.length_c   1.000
_cell.angle_alpha   90.00
_cell.angle_beta   90.00
_cell.angle_gamma   90.00
#
_symmetry.space_group_name_H-M   'P 1'
#
loop_
_entity.id
_entity.type
_entity.pdbx_description
1 polymer ?
#
loop_
_entity_poly.entity_id
_entity_poly.type
_entity_poly.pdbx_seq_one_letter_code
_entity_poly.pdbx_strand_id
1 'polypeptide(L)'
;MKTLRLIAGCLVLGMMGCGGDADSVAPVDVRVVEGVTPGERVSGSRILRATAEDNSGTVARVEFSVAGSPVCVDDIARRSGATFSCTWDSSTTPPGDHQLTVKAQDAAGNSALSAPVSITVLAANRAPSLGPVTTTHQTLDEGSTASLAVTATDPDGDTLTYTWTQSPFAPLGTFAEGSNATPSWTAPFISRDTAFLLKVTVSDGRGGSTQGTVSVTVVNVPALNQAPSVDLDINVDPEGIVAGETVPLFISARDPDGDPLTYSWTTEPPGAGVFTSPEQASAEWRSGELKEPATYKLKVTVSDGTSSESRSVDVQVGVPSYAQDIEPLWSAKCSSCHNENSPEGLNLQVGKSHASLMASGGGACAGPRVSPGHPEESLLVRRISGEECGIRMPMGDSDYFDLNQGEFTRIRSWILAGALDN
;
A
#
# COMPACT_ATOMS: atom_id res chain seq x y z
N MET A 1 78.30 50.90 37.51
CA MET A 1 79.36 50.09 36.85
C MET A 1 79.08 50.07 35.35
N LYS A 2 80.10 50.39 34.54
CA LYS A 2 80.20 50.37 33.05
C LYS A 2 79.29 51.35 32.26
N THR A 3 79.73 52.56 31.87
CA THR A 3 80.64 53.02 30.78
C THR A 3 80.07 52.92 29.34
N LEU A 4 79.92 54.08 28.67
CA LEU A 4 80.14 54.46 27.23
C LEU A 4 79.45 53.64 26.09
N ARG A 5 79.00 54.21 24.96
CA ARG A 5 79.69 55.19 24.08
C ARG A 5 78.73 55.81 23.01
N LEU A 6 78.96 57.09 22.71
CA LEU A 6 78.49 57.89 21.56
C LEU A 6 78.92 57.33 20.19
N ILE A 7 78.10 57.56 19.14
CA ILE A 7 78.47 58.00 17.76
C ILE A 7 77.26 58.79 17.21
N ALA A 8 77.30 60.13 17.11
CA ALA A 8 77.64 60.96 15.93
C ALA A 8 76.75 60.75 14.70
N GLY A 9 76.08 61.81 14.25
CA GLY A 9 75.00 61.76 13.27
C GLY A 9 75.40 61.78 11.79
N CYS A 10 74.39 61.68 10.95
CA CYS A 10 74.39 62.18 9.58
C CYS A 10 72.95 62.52 9.18
N LEU A 11 72.75 63.76 8.77
CA LEU A 11 71.59 64.24 8.02
C LEU A 11 71.48 63.40 6.74
N VAL A 12 70.34 62.74 6.52
CA VAL A 12 69.98 62.18 5.21
C VAL A 12 68.71 62.87 4.75
N LEU A 13 68.91 63.66 3.69
CA LEU A 13 67.90 64.29 2.86
C LEU A 13 67.18 63.20 2.04
N GLY A 14 65.85 63.21 2.04
CA GLY A 14 65.00 62.75 0.95
C GLY A 14 64.95 61.25 0.61
N MET A 15 63.86 60.59 1.02
CA MET A 15 62.99 59.93 0.05
C MET A 15 61.53 60.21 0.44
N MET A 16 60.95 61.18 -0.28
CA MET A 16 59.52 61.33 -0.46
C MET A 16 59.04 60.05 -1.17
N GLY A 17 58.72 59.01 -0.40
CA GLY A 17 58.07 57.81 -0.90
C GLY A 17 56.59 58.12 -1.11
N CYS A 18 56.14 58.00 -2.35
CA CYS A 18 54.84 58.39 -2.88
C CYS A 18 53.68 58.21 -1.89
N GLY A 19 52.96 59.29 -1.61
CA GLY A 19 51.56 59.20 -1.23
C GLY A 19 50.84 58.48 -2.37
N GLY A 20 50.39 57.25 -2.13
CA GLY A 20 49.30 56.72 -2.94
C GLY A 20 48.11 57.61 -2.66
N ASP A 21 47.61 58.29 -3.69
CA ASP A 21 46.43 59.13 -3.55
C ASP A 21 45.32 58.28 -2.90
N ALA A 22 44.70 58.83 -1.85
CA ALA A 22 43.53 58.20 -1.25
C ALA A 22 42.47 58.07 -2.35
N ASP A 23 41.92 56.88 -2.51
CA ASP A 23 40.94 56.62 -3.57
C ASP A 23 39.73 57.55 -3.40
N SER A 24 39.47 58.35 -4.42
CA SER A 24 38.44 59.38 -4.42
C SER A 24 37.33 59.11 -5.43
N VAL A 25 37.37 57.95 -6.10
CA VAL A 25 36.44 57.59 -7.17
C VAL A 25 35.38 56.68 -6.57
N ALA A 26 34.11 56.98 -6.84
CA ALA A 26 33.01 56.15 -6.39
C ALA A 26 32.83 54.92 -7.30
N PRO A 27 32.23 53.84 -6.78
CA PRO A 27 31.83 52.71 -7.59
C PRO A 27 30.96 53.12 -8.79
N VAL A 28 31.08 52.40 -9.90
CA VAL A 28 30.34 52.60 -11.14
C VAL A 28 29.57 51.33 -11.53
N ASP A 29 28.71 51.46 -12.55
CA ASP A 29 27.92 50.36 -13.12
C ASP A 29 27.09 49.59 -12.06
N VAL A 30 26.62 50.33 -11.05
CA VAL A 30 25.82 49.81 -9.94
C VAL A 30 24.43 49.47 -10.45
N ARG A 31 24.06 48.19 -10.44
CA ARG A 31 22.75 47.72 -10.94
C ARG A 31 22.22 46.50 -10.19
N VAL A 32 20.90 46.43 -10.08
CA VAL A 32 20.19 45.20 -9.67
C VAL A 32 20.18 44.25 -10.86
N VAL A 33 20.62 43.01 -10.66
CA VAL A 33 20.75 42.00 -11.72
C VAL A 33 19.80 40.82 -11.56
N GLU A 34 19.30 40.57 -10.34
CA GLU A 34 18.36 39.48 -10.06
C GLU A 34 17.52 39.82 -8.81
N GLY A 35 16.37 39.15 -8.68
CA GLY A 35 15.53 39.17 -7.47
C GLY A 35 14.23 39.97 -7.61
N VAL A 36 14.20 40.97 -8.49
CA VAL A 36 12.98 41.69 -8.89
C VAL A 36 13.09 42.22 -10.33
N THR A 37 11.96 42.44 -10.98
CA THR A 37 11.86 43.07 -12.30
C THR A 37 11.01 44.35 -12.27
N PRO A 38 11.20 45.31 -13.20
CA PRO A 38 10.39 46.52 -13.24
C PRO A 38 8.90 46.23 -13.41
N GLY A 39 8.09 46.74 -12.48
CA GLY A 39 6.63 46.53 -12.42
C GLY A 39 6.20 45.25 -11.71
N GLU A 40 7.14 44.48 -11.15
CA GLU A 40 6.82 43.22 -10.47
C GLU A 40 6.02 43.45 -9.18
N ARG A 41 5.04 42.58 -8.94
CA ARG A 41 4.29 42.48 -7.69
C ARG A 41 4.99 41.48 -6.77
N VAL A 42 5.52 41.95 -5.64
CA VAL A 42 6.37 41.19 -4.73
C VAL A 42 5.68 40.89 -3.41
N SER A 43 5.82 39.64 -2.95
CA SER A 43 5.36 39.17 -1.64
C SER A 43 6.30 38.11 -1.06
N GLY A 44 6.51 38.15 0.26
CA GLY A 44 7.33 37.20 1.00
C GLY A 44 8.83 37.45 0.81
N SER A 45 9.64 36.41 1.02
CA SER A 45 11.10 36.51 0.93
C SER A 45 11.60 36.50 -0.52
N ARG A 46 12.59 37.34 -0.81
CA ARG A 46 13.27 37.46 -2.10
C ARG A 46 14.78 37.57 -1.91
N ILE A 47 15.54 36.88 -2.74
CA ILE A 47 16.99 37.05 -2.81
C ILE A 47 17.27 38.11 -3.87
N LEU A 48 17.79 39.25 -3.43
CA LEU A 48 18.20 40.36 -4.31
C LEU A 48 19.67 40.20 -4.67
N ARG A 49 20.00 40.48 -5.93
CA ARG A 49 21.39 40.50 -6.41
C ARG A 49 21.72 41.78 -7.15
N ALA A 50 22.95 42.24 -6.94
CA ALA A 50 23.47 43.42 -7.61
C ALA A 50 24.93 43.21 -8.02
N THR A 51 25.37 44.02 -8.97
CA THR A 51 26.78 44.15 -9.37
C THR A 51 27.19 45.62 -9.28
N ALA A 52 28.47 45.85 -9.01
CA ALA A 52 29.11 47.16 -9.03
C ALA A 52 30.59 46.98 -9.37
N GLU A 53 31.18 47.99 -9.99
CA GLU A 53 32.59 48.03 -10.38
C GLU A 53 33.29 49.22 -9.72
N ASP A 54 34.59 49.09 -9.48
CA ASP A 54 35.40 50.16 -8.89
C ASP A 54 36.85 50.11 -9.39
N ASN A 55 37.51 51.26 -9.49
CA ASN A 55 38.90 51.40 -9.96
C ASN A 55 39.94 50.91 -8.95
N SER A 56 39.61 50.82 -7.66
CA SER A 56 40.47 50.17 -6.65
C SER A 56 40.55 48.65 -6.85
N GLY A 57 39.65 48.08 -7.63
CA GLY A 57 39.53 46.64 -7.84
C GLY A 57 38.65 45.93 -6.79
N THR A 58 38.09 46.65 -5.81
CA THR A 58 37.20 46.08 -4.79
C THR A 58 36.01 46.98 -4.48
N VAL A 59 34.84 46.38 -4.27
CA VAL A 59 33.67 47.04 -3.69
C VAL A 59 33.45 46.46 -2.30
N ALA A 60 33.35 47.31 -1.29
CA ALA A 60 33.35 46.90 0.12
C ALA A 60 31.99 46.37 0.57
N ARG A 61 30.90 47.00 0.13
CA ARG A 61 29.53 46.61 0.49
C ARG A 61 28.49 47.10 -0.52
N VAL A 62 27.32 46.45 -0.51
CA VAL A 62 26.11 46.99 -1.15
C VAL A 62 24.93 46.98 -0.19
N GLU A 63 24.10 48.01 -0.27
CA GLU A 63 22.88 48.16 0.53
C GLU A 63 21.69 48.33 -0.40
N PHE A 64 20.69 47.46 -0.26
CA PHE A 64 19.43 47.56 -0.98
C PHE A 64 18.44 48.35 -0.14
N SER A 65 17.75 49.29 -0.77
CA SER A 65 16.78 50.16 -0.11
C SER A 65 15.48 50.23 -0.93
N VAL A 66 14.35 50.11 -0.24
CA VAL A 66 13.01 50.28 -0.81
C VAL A 66 12.42 51.58 -0.27
N ALA A 67 12.01 52.48 -1.15
CA ALA A 67 11.56 53.84 -0.80
C ALA A 67 12.57 54.60 0.11
N GLY A 68 13.87 54.36 -0.11
CA GLY A 68 14.95 54.98 0.66
C GLY A 68 15.21 54.35 2.04
N SER A 69 14.41 53.38 2.49
CA SER A 69 14.67 52.62 3.72
C SER A 69 15.50 51.38 3.40
N PRO A 70 16.63 51.13 4.10
CA PRO A 70 17.43 49.94 3.87
C PRO A 70 16.64 48.68 4.22
N VAL A 71 16.61 47.71 3.31
CA VAL A 71 15.87 46.45 3.48
C VAL A 71 16.78 45.24 3.66
N CYS A 72 17.96 45.26 3.04
CA CYS A 72 19.02 44.29 3.32
C CYS A 72 20.39 44.82 2.87
N VAL A 73 21.45 44.28 3.45
CA VAL A 73 22.83 44.67 3.16
C VAL A 73 23.67 43.42 2.93
N ASP A 74 24.62 43.53 2.02
CA ASP A 74 25.72 42.58 1.86
C ASP A 74 27.02 43.31 2.16
N ASP A 75 27.51 43.13 3.39
CA ASP A 75 28.63 43.87 3.97
C ASP A 75 29.98 43.13 3.81
N ILE A 76 30.07 42.29 2.78
CA ILE A 76 31.27 41.51 2.48
C ILE A 76 31.97 42.11 1.27
N ALA A 77 33.22 42.53 1.46
CA ALA A 77 34.04 43.07 0.38
C ALA A 77 34.30 42.02 -0.70
N ARG A 78 34.13 42.41 -1.97
CA ARG A 78 34.35 41.54 -3.14
C ARG A 78 35.14 42.27 -4.21
N ARG A 79 35.70 41.50 -5.16
CA ARG A 79 36.36 42.06 -6.34
C ARG A 79 35.37 42.86 -7.19
N SER A 80 35.87 43.89 -7.85
CA SER A 80 35.13 44.68 -8.85
C SER A 80 34.41 43.75 -9.85
N GLY A 81 33.13 44.00 -10.09
CA GLY A 81 32.27 43.20 -10.98
C GLY A 81 31.68 41.93 -10.37
N ALA A 82 32.03 41.57 -9.13
CA ALA A 82 31.45 40.42 -8.44
C ALA A 82 29.98 40.66 -8.05
N THR A 83 29.22 39.57 -7.95
CA THR A 83 27.82 39.61 -7.52
C THR A 83 27.69 39.68 -6.01
N PHE A 84 26.92 40.65 -5.56
CA PHE A 84 26.46 40.80 -4.18
C PHE A 84 25.05 40.23 -4.04
N SER A 85 24.71 39.73 -2.86
CA SER A 85 23.44 39.06 -2.60
C SER A 85 22.97 39.27 -1.18
N CYS A 86 21.70 39.63 -1.00
CA CYS A 86 21.04 39.61 0.31
C CYS A 86 19.59 39.16 0.20
N THR A 87 19.03 38.73 1.34
CA THR A 87 17.62 38.33 1.42
C THR A 87 16.80 39.49 1.97
N TRP A 88 15.75 39.85 1.25
CA TRP A 88 14.74 40.81 1.65
C TRP A 88 13.43 40.09 1.95
N ASP A 89 12.81 40.37 3.10
CA ASP A 89 11.43 39.97 3.39
C ASP A 89 10.50 41.14 3.11
N SER A 90 9.66 41.04 2.07
CA SER A 90 8.76 42.12 1.69
C SER A 90 7.68 42.42 2.72
N SER A 91 7.44 41.51 3.69
CA SER A 91 6.45 41.73 4.75
C SER A 91 6.85 42.84 5.72
N THR A 92 8.13 43.22 5.76
CA THR A 92 8.63 44.34 6.57
C THR A 92 8.50 45.68 5.84
N THR A 93 8.01 45.68 4.59
CA THR A 93 7.80 46.88 3.79
C THR A 93 6.30 47.17 3.67
N PRO A 94 5.83 48.42 3.89
CA PRO A 94 4.43 48.76 3.72
C PRO A 94 3.91 48.39 2.32
N PRO A 95 2.67 47.89 2.16
CA PRO A 95 2.11 47.62 0.85
C PRO A 95 2.00 48.88 -0.01
N GLY A 96 2.15 48.73 -1.33
CA GLY A 96 2.05 49.81 -2.30
C GLY A 96 3.16 49.83 -3.32
N ASP A 97 3.16 50.86 -4.16
CA ASP A 97 4.18 51.06 -5.19
C ASP A 97 5.43 51.71 -4.59
N HIS A 98 6.58 51.10 -4.86
CA HIS A 98 7.88 51.53 -4.34
C HIS A 98 8.94 51.50 -5.43
N GLN A 99 10.08 52.10 -5.12
CA GLN A 99 11.30 51.99 -5.91
C GLN A 99 12.37 51.28 -5.10
N LEU A 100 12.92 50.20 -5.66
CA LEU A 100 14.12 49.53 -5.16
C LEU A 100 15.35 50.21 -5.76
N THR A 101 16.32 50.53 -4.91
CA THR A 101 17.64 51.05 -5.30
C THR A 101 18.72 50.26 -4.58
N VAL A 102 19.92 50.19 -5.15
CA VAL A 102 21.09 49.66 -4.47
C VAL A 102 22.19 50.71 -4.41
N LYS A 103 22.81 50.86 -3.25
CA LYS A 103 23.95 51.72 -3.00
C LYS A 103 25.20 50.87 -2.85
N ALA A 104 26.19 51.05 -3.72
CA ALA A 104 27.51 50.42 -3.58
C ALA A 104 28.49 51.39 -2.90
N GLN A 105 29.35 50.88 -2.04
CA GLN A 105 30.40 51.64 -1.38
C GLN A 105 31.74 50.91 -1.48
N ASP A 106 32.81 51.65 -1.77
CA ASP A 106 34.19 51.14 -1.77
C ASP A 106 34.81 51.13 -0.36
N ALA A 107 36.08 50.76 -0.25
CA ALA A 107 36.80 50.76 1.04
C ALA A 107 37.21 52.16 1.53
N ALA A 108 37.25 53.16 0.64
CA ALA A 108 37.55 54.55 0.97
C ALA A 108 36.32 55.35 1.44
N GLY A 109 35.13 54.76 1.30
CA GLY A 109 33.85 55.33 1.70
C GLY A 109 33.09 56.02 0.56
N ASN A 110 33.63 56.07 -0.65
CA ASN A 110 32.94 56.64 -1.82
C ASN A 110 31.78 55.74 -2.23
N SER A 111 30.68 56.32 -2.71
CA SER A 111 29.46 55.56 -2.97
C SER A 111 28.68 56.04 -4.18
N ALA A 112 28.02 55.11 -4.86
CA ALA A 112 27.10 55.39 -5.96
C ALA A 112 25.78 54.60 -5.81
N LEU A 113 24.72 55.14 -6.42
CA LEU A 113 23.38 54.55 -6.44
C LEU A 113 23.06 53.99 -7.82
N SER A 114 22.31 52.89 -7.87
CA SER A 114 21.73 52.36 -9.10
C SER A 114 20.57 53.22 -9.62
N ALA A 115 20.17 52.95 -10.87
CA ALA A 115 18.84 53.33 -11.33
C ALA A 115 17.75 52.65 -10.45
N PRO A 116 16.60 53.30 -10.22
CA PRO A 116 15.50 52.71 -9.47
C PRO A 116 14.77 51.63 -10.28
N VAL A 117 14.37 50.55 -9.61
CA VAL A 117 13.48 49.51 -10.14
C VAL A 117 12.11 49.67 -9.50
N SER A 118 11.10 50.01 -10.29
CA SER A 118 9.71 50.10 -9.80
C SER A 118 9.19 48.72 -9.43
N ILE A 119 8.57 48.59 -8.26
CA ILE A 119 7.97 47.35 -7.76
C ILE A 119 6.68 47.68 -7.00
N THR A 120 5.78 46.72 -6.86
CA THR A 120 4.59 46.84 -5.99
C THR A 120 4.69 45.81 -4.88
N VAL A 121 4.80 46.24 -3.63
CA VAL A 121 4.75 45.35 -2.46
C VAL A 121 3.31 45.02 -2.16
N LEU A 122 2.99 43.72 -2.14
CA LEU A 122 1.66 43.23 -1.83
C LEU A 122 1.44 43.14 -0.32
N ALA A 123 0.19 43.34 0.09
CA ALA A 123 -0.23 43.00 1.45
C ALA A 123 -0.06 41.49 1.71
N ALA A 124 0.10 41.13 2.99
CA ALA A 124 0.12 39.74 3.41
C ALA A 124 -1.21 39.06 3.04
N ASN A 125 -1.11 37.88 2.43
CA ASN A 125 -2.27 37.10 2.01
C ASN A 125 -3.09 36.64 3.22
N ARG A 126 -4.41 36.83 3.17
CA ARG A 126 -5.35 36.44 4.21
C ARG A 126 -6.18 35.27 3.70
N ALA A 127 -6.24 34.20 4.48
CA ALA A 127 -7.01 33.03 4.11
C ALA A 127 -8.52 33.36 3.97
N PRO A 128 -9.24 32.61 3.11
CA PRO A 128 -10.67 32.79 2.93
C PRO A 128 -11.47 32.47 4.20
N SER A 129 -12.60 33.15 4.37
CA SER A 129 -13.57 32.85 5.42
C SER A 129 -14.74 32.02 4.89
N LEU A 130 -15.17 31.03 5.67
CA LEU A 130 -16.23 30.09 5.31
C LEU A 130 -17.51 30.33 6.12
N GLY A 131 -18.66 30.31 5.45
CA GLY A 131 -19.98 30.20 6.07
C GLY A 131 -20.33 28.75 6.43
N PRO A 132 -21.54 28.50 6.95
CA PRO A 132 -21.99 27.14 7.25
C PRO A 132 -22.13 26.32 5.96
N VAL A 133 -21.69 25.06 6.03
CA VAL A 133 -21.93 24.07 4.98
C VAL A 133 -23.32 23.48 5.20
N THR A 134 -24.15 23.47 4.16
CA THR A 134 -25.54 23.00 4.23
C THR A 134 -25.81 21.90 3.20
N THR A 135 -26.87 21.14 3.45
CA THR A 135 -27.39 20.08 2.58
C THR A 135 -28.90 20.19 2.48
N THR A 136 -29.49 19.80 1.35
CA THR A 136 -30.95 19.70 1.21
C THR A 136 -31.54 18.53 1.99
N HIS A 137 -30.74 17.48 2.25
CA HIS A 137 -31.15 16.30 2.98
C HIS A 137 -30.10 15.92 4.02
N GLN A 138 -30.50 15.85 5.29
CA GLN A 138 -29.67 15.28 6.37
C GLN A 138 -29.79 13.76 6.43
N THR A 139 -30.90 13.21 5.91
CA THR A 139 -31.12 11.77 5.78
C THR A 139 -31.69 11.51 4.39
N LEU A 140 -31.17 10.48 3.70
CA LEU A 140 -31.65 10.01 2.41
C LEU A 140 -31.40 8.51 2.26
N ASP A 141 -32.10 7.89 1.33
CA ASP A 141 -31.87 6.51 0.95
C ASP A 141 -30.61 6.41 0.08
N GLU A 142 -29.96 5.24 0.08
CA GLU A 142 -28.87 4.96 -0.85
C GLU A 142 -29.27 5.17 -2.33
N GLY A 143 -28.30 5.55 -3.16
CA GLY A 143 -28.53 5.92 -4.57
C GLY A 143 -29.25 7.25 -4.78
N SER A 144 -29.84 7.86 -3.74
CA SER A 144 -30.47 9.18 -3.82
C SER A 144 -29.42 10.30 -3.83
N THR A 145 -29.82 11.51 -4.22
CA THR A 145 -28.91 12.67 -4.35
C THR A 145 -29.32 13.80 -3.40
N ALA A 146 -28.32 14.42 -2.77
CA ALA A 146 -28.47 15.63 -1.97
C ALA A 146 -27.68 16.79 -2.58
N SER A 147 -28.25 18.00 -2.59
CA SER A 147 -27.52 19.21 -3.00
C SER A 147 -26.81 19.81 -1.80
N LEU A 148 -25.53 20.14 -1.96
CA LEU A 148 -24.72 20.78 -0.94
C LEU A 148 -24.54 22.25 -1.29
N ALA A 149 -24.32 23.08 -0.29
CA ALA A 149 -23.99 24.48 -0.49
C ALA A 149 -23.04 24.99 0.59
N VAL A 150 -22.15 25.89 0.18
CA VAL A 150 -21.29 26.65 1.09
C VAL A 150 -21.12 28.07 0.57
N THR A 151 -21.03 29.05 1.47
CA THR A 151 -20.61 30.41 1.12
C THR A 151 -19.17 30.62 1.58
N ALA A 152 -18.35 31.25 0.74
CA ALA A 152 -16.99 31.61 1.08
C ALA A 152 -16.67 33.00 0.54
N THR A 153 -15.86 33.75 1.26
CA THR A 153 -15.38 35.07 0.84
C THR A 153 -13.90 35.20 1.11
N ASP A 154 -13.19 35.85 0.20
CA ASP A 154 -11.78 36.14 0.35
C ASP A 154 -11.56 37.62 0.70
N PRO A 155 -10.87 37.95 1.80
CA PRO A 155 -10.63 39.34 2.17
C PRO A 155 -9.78 40.14 1.17
N ASP A 156 -8.95 39.47 0.38
CA ASP A 156 -8.05 40.05 -0.64
C ASP A 156 -8.68 40.04 -2.04
N GLY A 157 -9.87 39.44 -2.19
CA GLY A 157 -10.59 39.34 -3.45
C GLY A 157 -10.04 38.27 -4.38
N ASP A 158 -9.25 37.33 -3.84
CA ASP A 158 -8.66 36.24 -4.60
C ASP A 158 -9.74 35.25 -5.09
N THR A 159 -9.48 34.60 -6.23
CA THR A 159 -10.39 33.60 -6.79
C THR A 159 -10.35 32.32 -5.96
N LEU A 160 -11.50 31.83 -5.55
CA LEU A 160 -11.61 30.66 -4.69
C LEU A 160 -11.82 29.37 -5.49
N THR A 161 -11.15 28.32 -5.05
CA THR A 161 -11.28 26.94 -5.56
C THR A 161 -11.85 26.04 -4.49
N TYR A 162 -12.73 25.12 -4.88
CA TYR A 162 -13.42 24.21 -3.96
C TYR A 162 -13.01 22.77 -4.23
N THR A 163 -12.91 21.96 -3.18
CA THR A 163 -12.69 20.52 -3.29
C THR A 163 -13.54 19.80 -2.26
N TRP A 164 -14.43 18.95 -2.74
CA TRP A 164 -15.32 18.15 -1.90
C TRP A 164 -14.82 16.72 -1.73
N THR A 165 -14.94 16.21 -0.51
CA THR A 165 -14.51 14.87 -0.10
C THR A 165 -15.52 14.28 0.88
N GLN A 166 -15.45 12.97 1.12
CA GLN A 166 -16.32 12.29 2.07
C GLN A 166 -15.51 11.44 3.07
N SER A 167 -16.10 11.19 4.23
CA SER A 167 -15.67 10.20 5.21
C SER A 167 -16.90 9.44 5.73
N PRO A 168 -16.94 8.10 5.74
CA PRO A 168 -15.87 7.19 5.35
C PRO A 168 -15.53 7.29 3.85
N PHE A 169 -14.30 6.87 3.51
CA PHE A 169 -13.81 6.92 2.12
C PHE A 169 -14.48 5.87 1.23
N ALA A 170 -14.86 4.73 1.79
CA ALA A 170 -15.58 3.66 1.11
C ALA A 170 -16.81 3.24 1.95
N PRO A 171 -17.94 2.90 1.29
CA PRO A 171 -18.17 3.00 -0.15
C PRO A 171 -18.26 4.47 -0.63
N LEU A 172 -17.86 4.73 -1.88
CA LEU A 172 -17.67 6.08 -2.40
C LEU A 172 -18.94 6.61 -3.08
N GLY A 173 -19.50 7.70 -2.56
CA GLY A 173 -20.54 8.46 -3.24
C GLY A 173 -19.96 9.34 -4.34
N THR A 174 -20.82 9.85 -5.22
CA THR A 174 -20.38 10.63 -6.40
C THR A 174 -20.70 12.10 -6.22
N PHE A 175 -19.70 12.97 -6.37
CA PHE A 175 -19.90 14.42 -6.44
C PHE A 175 -20.01 14.87 -7.89
N ALA A 176 -21.14 15.47 -8.27
CA ALA A 176 -21.26 16.23 -9.51
C ALA A 176 -20.94 17.71 -9.23
N GLU A 177 -20.21 18.36 -10.14
CA GLU A 177 -19.76 19.75 -9.98
C GLU A 177 -18.94 19.97 -8.69
N GLY A 178 -18.16 18.97 -8.27
CA GLY A 178 -17.38 18.93 -7.02
C GLY A 178 -16.26 19.98 -6.90
N SER A 179 -16.10 20.85 -7.88
CA SER A 179 -15.22 22.03 -7.85
C SER A 179 -15.95 23.34 -7.54
N ASN A 180 -17.27 23.29 -7.38
CA ASN A 180 -18.11 24.47 -7.18
C ASN A 180 -18.55 24.61 -5.72
N ALA A 181 -19.08 25.78 -5.37
CA ALA A 181 -19.65 26.05 -4.05
C ALA A 181 -20.96 25.29 -3.78
N THR A 182 -21.61 24.78 -4.84
CA THR A 182 -22.92 24.10 -4.77
C THR A 182 -22.93 22.79 -5.56
N PRO A 183 -22.15 21.76 -5.18
CA PRO A 183 -22.18 20.48 -5.84
C PRO A 183 -23.43 19.67 -5.44
N SER A 184 -23.71 18.59 -6.16
CA SER A 184 -24.59 17.53 -5.67
C SER A 184 -23.81 16.29 -5.32
N TRP A 185 -24.22 15.59 -4.27
CA TRP A 185 -23.65 14.31 -3.84
C TRP A 185 -24.69 13.20 -3.93
N THR A 186 -24.38 12.17 -4.72
CA THR A 186 -25.18 10.95 -4.83
C THR A 186 -24.65 9.91 -3.85
N ALA A 187 -25.51 9.43 -2.96
CA ALA A 187 -25.17 8.46 -1.94
C ALA A 187 -24.77 7.11 -2.58
N PRO A 188 -23.71 6.44 -2.07
CA PRO A 188 -23.36 5.10 -2.51
C PRO A 188 -24.40 4.08 -2.02
N PHE A 189 -24.36 2.88 -2.59
CA PHE A 189 -24.98 1.69 -2.01
C PHE A 189 -24.17 1.23 -0.79
N ILE A 190 -24.85 0.73 0.24
CA ILE A 190 -24.28 0.42 1.56
C ILE A 190 -24.92 -0.85 2.16
N SER A 191 -24.15 -1.69 2.86
CA SER A 191 -24.68 -2.86 3.61
C SER A 191 -25.59 -2.53 4.81
N ARG A 192 -25.56 -1.28 5.29
CA ARG A 192 -26.22 -0.82 6.51
C ARG A 192 -26.27 0.70 6.56
N ASP A 193 -27.22 1.25 7.31
CA ASP A 193 -27.30 2.69 7.57
C ASP A 193 -25.95 3.26 8.00
N THR A 194 -25.49 4.28 7.29
CA THR A 194 -24.15 4.83 7.45
C THR A 194 -24.19 6.35 7.40
N ALA A 195 -23.56 6.99 8.38
CA ALA A 195 -23.36 8.44 8.37
C ALA A 195 -22.10 8.82 7.58
N PHE A 196 -22.27 9.71 6.61
CA PHE A 196 -21.20 10.30 5.82
C PHE A 196 -20.96 11.75 6.24
N LEU A 197 -19.71 12.09 6.51
CA LEU A 197 -19.25 13.44 6.72
C LEU A 197 -18.69 13.98 5.40
N LEU A 198 -19.41 14.91 4.78
CA LEU A 198 -19.02 15.55 3.53
C LEU A 198 -18.24 16.81 3.86
N LYS A 199 -17.00 16.89 3.39
CA LYS A 199 -16.04 17.97 3.70
C LYS A 199 -15.73 18.78 2.45
N VAL A 200 -15.82 20.10 2.56
CA VAL A 200 -15.32 21.05 1.56
C VAL A 200 -14.02 21.68 2.05
N THR A 201 -13.04 21.78 1.16
CA THR A 201 -11.83 22.59 1.33
C THR A 201 -11.87 23.72 0.32
N VAL A 202 -11.65 24.96 0.77
CA VAL A 202 -11.64 26.15 -0.06
C VAL A 202 -10.26 26.79 0.00
N SER A 203 -9.64 27.06 -1.15
CA SER A 203 -8.32 27.69 -1.24
C SER A 203 -8.33 28.91 -2.16
N ASP A 204 -7.53 29.91 -1.79
CA ASP A 204 -7.28 31.15 -2.54
C ASP A 204 -6.17 31.02 -3.59
N GLY A 205 -5.50 29.87 -3.70
CA GLY A 205 -4.37 29.66 -4.62
C GLY A 205 -3.09 30.41 -4.25
N ARG A 206 -3.07 31.14 -3.13
CA ARG A 206 -1.94 31.94 -2.62
C ARG A 206 -1.45 31.45 -1.25
N GLY A 207 -1.89 30.26 -0.85
CA GLY A 207 -1.47 29.55 0.35
C GLY A 207 -2.46 29.64 1.51
N GLY A 208 -3.54 30.42 1.37
CA GLY A 208 -4.64 30.41 2.31
C GLY A 208 -5.65 29.31 1.98
N SER A 209 -6.16 28.66 3.03
CA SER A 209 -7.23 27.68 2.91
C SER A 209 -8.10 27.61 4.16
N THR A 210 -9.33 27.17 3.97
CA THR A 210 -10.30 26.90 5.03
C THR A 210 -11.10 25.65 4.70
N GLN A 211 -11.78 25.09 5.69
CA GLN A 211 -12.52 23.84 5.55
C GLN A 211 -13.82 23.86 6.34
N GLY A 212 -14.82 23.13 5.84
CA GLY A 212 -16.11 22.95 6.50
C GLY A 212 -16.66 21.57 6.23
N THR A 213 -17.64 21.16 7.04
CA THR A 213 -18.22 19.82 6.96
C THR A 213 -19.73 19.85 7.16
N VAL A 214 -20.43 18.90 6.55
CA VAL A 214 -21.84 18.60 6.81
C VAL A 214 -22.02 17.09 6.94
N SER A 215 -22.84 16.65 7.89
CA SER A 215 -23.15 15.22 8.07
C SER A 215 -24.44 14.86 7.35
N VAL A 216 -24.44 13.71 6.69
CA VAL A 216 -25.56 13.14 5.95
C VAL A 216 -25.67 11.66 6.29
N THR A 217 -26.83 11.23 6.77
CA THR A 217 -27.10 9.82 7.06
C THR A 217 -27.72 9.16 5.84
N VAL A 218 -27.07 8.13 5.31
CA VAL A 218 -27.60 7.29 4.23
C VAL A 218 -28.24 6.06 4.85
N VAL A 219 -29.48 5.77 4.46
CA VAL A 219 -30.26 4.61 4.90
C VAL A 219 -30.09 3.48 3.88
N ASN A 220 -29.77 2.28 4.37
CA ASN A 220 -29.73 1.08 3.54
C ASN A 220 -31.16 0.68 3.16
N VAL A 221 -31.38 0.37 1.89
CA VAL A 221 -32.66 -0.07 1.36
C VAL A 221 -32.47 -1.48 0.79
N PRO A 222 -32.79 -2.55 1.53
CA PRO A 222 -32.56 -3.93 1.08
C PRO A 222 -33.15 -4.28 -0.30
N ALA A 223 -34.19 -3.57 -0.74
CA ALA A 223 -34.77 -3.74 -2.07
C ALA A 223 -33.87 -3.26 -3.22
N LEU A 224 -32.83 -2.47 -2.92
CA LEU A 224 -31.83 -1.98 -3.87
C LEU A 224 -30.53 -2.81 -3.86
N ASN A 225 -30.41 -3.81 -2.97
CA ASN A 225 -29.26 -4.72 -2.91
C ASN A 225 -29.01 -5.40 -4.26
N GLN A 226 -27.76 -5.42 -4.68
CA GLN A 226 -27.28 -6.10 -5.87
C GLN A 226 -26.62 -7.42 -5.47
N ALA A 227 -27.14 -8.53 -5.98
CA ALA A 227 -26.61 -9.85 -5.68
C ALA A 227 -25.11 -9.98 -6.04
N PRO A 228 -24.36 -10.84 -5.33
CA PRO A 228 -22.94 -11.02 -5.58
C PRO A 228 -22.67 -11.57 -6.98
N SER A 229 -21.65 -11.03 -7.64
CA SER A 229 -21.13 -11.55 -8.90
C SER A 229 -20.12 -12.66 -8.62
N VAL A 230 -20.49 -13.90 -8.93
CA VAL A 230 -19.63 -15.09 -8.77
C VAL A 230 -19.16 -15.57 -10.14
N ASP A 231 -17.87 -15.87 -10.26
CA ASP A 231 -17.27 -16.45 -11.47
C ASP A 231 -18.04 -17.70 -11.94
N LEU A 232 -17.99 -17.99 -13.23
CA LEU A 232 -18.75 -19.09 -13.82
C LEU A 232 -18.20 -20.46 -13.40
N ASP A 233 -16.88 -20.58 -13.34
CA ASP A 233 -16.19 -21.85 -13.14
C ASP A 233 -15.52 -21.90 -11.78
N ILE A 234 -15.67 -23.02 -11.09
CA ILE A 234 -14.85 -23.36 -9.93
C ILE A 234 -13.53 -23.91 -10.45
N ASN A 235 -12.42 -23.33 -10.00
CA ASN A 235 -11.11 -23.85 -10.34
C ASN A 235 -10.83 -25.12 -9.53
N VAL A 236 -10.51 -26.21 -10.24
CA VAL A 236 -10.19 -27.53 -9.70
C VAL A 236 -8.87 -27.98 -10.33
N ASP A 237 -7.91 -28.36 -9.51
CA ASP A 237 -6.60 -28.88 -9.91
C ASP A 237 -6.25 -30.01 -8.93
N PRO A 238 -5.84 -31.23 -9.32
CA PRO A 238 -5.56 -31.78 -10.66
C PRO A 238 -6.64 -32.71 -11.25
N GLU A 239 -6.45 -33.14 -12.51
CA GLU A 239 -7.18 -34.27 -13.11
C GLU A 239 -6.67 -35.62 -12.57
N GLY A 240 -7.49 -36.67 -12.65
CA GLY A 240 -7.06 -38.03 -12.27
C GLY A 240 -7.10 -38.33 -10.77
N ILE A 241 -7.90 -37.58 -10.02
CA ILE A 241 -8.06 -37.69 -8.56
C ILE A 241 -8.47 -39.10 -8.16
N VAL A 242 -7.80 -39.68 -7.17
CA VAL A 242 -8.19 -40.97 -6.56
C VAL A 242 -8.76 -40.80 -5.15
N ALA A 243 -9.44 -41.84 -4.66
CA ALA A 243 -10.06 -41.85 -3.34
C ALA A 243 -9.06 -41.42 -2.23
N GLY A 244 -9.39 -40.41 -1.43
CA GLY A 244 -8.49 -39.91 -0.37
C GLY A 244 -7.44 -38.90 -0.82
N GLU A 245 -7.41 -38.50 -2.09
CA GLU A 245 -6.64 -37.35 -2.54
C GLU A 245 -7.37 -36.04 -2.24
N THR A 246 -6.59 -35.01 -1.87
CA THR A 246 -7.13 -33.68 -1.55
C THR A 246 -7.26 -32.87 -2.83
N VAL A 247 -8.45 -32.32 -3.04
CA VAL A 247 -8.82 -31.50 -4.18
C VAL A 247 -8.93 -30.04 -3.71
N PRO A 248 -7.97 -29.17 -4.04
CA PRO A 248 -8.12 -27.74 -3.82
C PRO A 248 -9.21 -27.17 -4.72
N LEU A 249 -10.04 -26.31 -4.14
CA LEU A 249 -11.16 -25.64 -4.78
C LEU A 249 -11.02 -24.14 -4.56
N PHE A 250 -11.22 -23.37 -5.64
CA PHE A 250 -11.20 -21.93 -5.55
C PHE A 250 -12.30 -21.31 -6.43
N ILE A 251 -12.97 -20.29 -5.90
CA ILE A 251 -13.91 -19.45 -6.63
C ILE A 251 -13.63 -17.99 -6.34
N SER A 252 -13.72 -17.13 -7.35
CA SER A 252 -13.71 -15.67 -7.16
C SER A 252 -15.13 -15.12 -7.19
N ALA A 253 -15.38 -14.16 -6.30
CA ALA A 253 -16.64 -13.42 -6.25
C ALA A 253 -16.40 -11.98 -5.83
N ARG A 254 -17.31 -11.09 -6.22
CA ARG A 254 -17.32 -9.67 -5.85
C ARG A 254 -18.74 -9.22 -5.59
N ASP A 255 -18.88 -8.29 -4.67
CA ASP A 255 -20.16 -7.64 -4.41
C ASP A 255 -20.19 -6.23 -5.00
N PRO A 256 -21.20 -5.86 -5.82
CA PRO A 256 -21.31 -4.51 -6.37
C PRO A 256 -21.51 -3.40 -5.32
N ASP A 257 -22.14 -3.71 -4.18
CA ASP A 257 -22.42 -2.76 -3.11
C ASP A 257 -21.30 -2.74 -2.04
N GLY A 258 -20.35 -3.67 -2.17
CA GLY A 258 -19.19 -3.80 -1.28
C GLY A 258 -19.49 -4.59 -0.02
N ASP A 259 -20.57 -5.38 -0.04
CA ASP A 259 -20.98 -6.19 1.09
C ASP A 259 -20.00 -7.33 1.35
N PRO A 260 -19.78 -7.70 2.63
CA PRO A 260 -18.91 -8.81 2.98
C PRO A 260 -19.51 -10.13 2.52
N LEU A 261 -18.76 -10.88 1.70
CA LEU A 261 -19.19 -12.16 1.18
C LEU A 261 -18.93 -13.31 2.16
N THR A 262 -19.90 -14.21 2.25
CA THR A 262 -19.83 -15.50 2.93
C THR A 262 -19.87 -16.63 1.91
N TYR A 263 -19.19 -17.73 2.20
CA TYR A 263 -19.09 -18.90 1.33
C TYR A 263 -19.65 -20.11 2.06
N SER A 264 -20.19 -21.09 1.31
CA SER A 264 -20.54 -22.40 1.84
C SER A 264 -20.34 -23.48 0.79
N TRP A 265 -19.34 -24.33 1.03
CA TRP A 265 -19.01 -25.48 0.19
C TRP A 265 -19.75 -26.73 0.66
N THR A 266 -20.44 -27.39 -0.28
CA THR A 266 -21.26 -28.58 -0.04
C THR A 266 -21.08 -29.59 -1.18
N THR A 267 -21.50 -30.82 -0.93
CA THR A 267 -21.56 -31.87 -1.95
C THR A 267 -23.00 -32.28 -2.22
N GLU A 268 -23.26 -32.82 -3.41
CA GLU A 268 -24.50 -33.52 -3.74
C GLU A 268 -24.19 -34.99 -4.07
N PRO A 269 -24.68 -35.98 -3.28
CA PRO A 269 -25.52 -35.82 -2.09
C PRO A 269 -24.77 -35.18 -0.89
N PRO A 270 -25.49 -34.58 0.08
CA PRO A 270 -24.87 -33.95 1.24
C PRO A 270 -24.02 -34.92 2.08
N GLY A 271 -22.85 -34.45 2.52
CA GLY A 271 -21.93 -35.21 3.37
C GLY A 271 -21.03 -36.21 2.63
N ALA A 272 -21.00 -36.14 1.30
CA ALA A 272 -20.14 -36.99 0.48
C ALA A 272 -18.70 -36.44 0.49
N GLY A 273 -17.84 -37.06 1.32
CA GLY A 273 -16.48 -36.59 1.54
C GLY A 273 -16.37 -35.53 2.64
N VAL A 274 -15.20 -34.92 2.75
CA VAL A 274 -14.86 -33.98 3.84
C VAL A 274 -14.28 -32.71 3.24
N PHE A 275 -14.82 -31.56 3.65
CA PHE A 275 -14.25 -30.25 3.34
C PHE A 275 -13.36 -29.74 4.46
N THR A 276 -12.29 -29.05 4.08
CA THR A 276 -11.49 -28.19 4.94
C THR A 276 -11.72 -26.74 4.52
N SER A 277 -11.93 -25.86 5.50
CA SER A 277 -12.27 -24.44 5.27
C SER A 277 -13.50 -24.20 4.37
N PRO A 278 -14.65 -24.89 4.60
CA PRO A 278 -15.83 -24.81 3.72
C PRO A 278 -16.50 -23.43 3.68
N GLU A 279 -16.10 -22.50 4.55
CA GLU A 279 -16.70 -21.16 4.62
C GLU A 279 -15.80 -20.06 4.03
N GLN A 280 -14.80 -20.46 3.24
CA GLN A 280 -13.87 -19.55 2.56
C GLN A 280 -13.98 -19.66 1.03
N ALA A 281 -13.47 -18.64 0.32
CA ALA A 281 -13.39 -18.66 -1.14
C ALA A 281 -12.50 -19.79 -1.68
N SER A 282 -11.48 -20.18 -0.90
CA SER A 282 -10.65 -21.35 -1.12
C SER A 282 -10.97 -22.43 -0.09
N ALA A 283 -11.33 -23.63 -0.56
CA ALA A 283 -11.57 -24.79 0.27
C ALA A 283 -10.77 -25.98 -0.27
N GLU A 284 -10.64 -27.02 0.54
CA GLU A 284 -10.13 -28.31 0.08
C GLU A 284 -11.20 -29.36 0.31
N TRP A 285 -11.30 -30.32 -0.60
CA TRP A 285 -12.23 -31.43 -0.48
C TRP A 285 -11.51 -32.77 -0.64
N ARG A 286 -11.92 -33.77 0.15
CA ARG A 286 -11.42 -35.13 0.03
C ARG A 286 -12.58 -36.11 -0.01
N SER A 287 -12.53 -37.07 -0.92
CA SER A 287 -13.49 -38.18 -0.98
C SER A 287 -13.35 -39.13 0.21
N GLY A 288 -14.43 -39.87 0.48
CA GLY A 288 -14.39 -41.04 1.36
C GLY A 288 -13.84 -42.29 0.65
N GLU A 289 -14.03 -43.45 1.28
CA GLU A 289 -13.65 -44.73 0.67
C GLU A 289 -14.50 -45.07 -0.55
N LEU A 290 -13.85 -45.60 -1.58
CA LEU A 290 -14.49 -45.96 -2.85
C LEU A 290 -14.19 -47.40 -3.24
N LYS A 291 -15.25 -48.12 -3.63
CA LYS A 291 -15.15 -49.46 -4.24
C LYS A 291 -15.04 -49.39 -5.77
N GLU A 292 -15.69 -48.41 -6.37
CA GLU A 292 -15.78 -48.17 -7.81
C GLU A 292 -15.64 -46.66 -8.07
N PRO A 293 -15.18 -46.22 -9.26
CA PRO A 293 -15.11 -44.80 -9.59
C PRO A 293 -16.44 -44.09 -9.43
N ALA A 294 -16.42 -42.85 -8.94
CA ALA A 294 -17.61 -42.05 -8.67
C ALA A 294 -17.44 -40.59 -9.09
N THR A 295 -18.56 -39.96 -9.45
CA THR A 295 -18.63 -38.51 -9.71
C THR A 295 -19.26 -37.81 -8.51
N TYR A 296 -18.64 -36.73 -8.05
CA TYR A 296 -19.14 -35.88 -6.98
C TYR A 296 -19.46 -34.49 -7.53
N LYS A 297 -20.68 -34.00 -7.31
CA LYS A 297 -21.04 -32.62 -7.62
C LYS A 297 -20.73 -31.75 -6.40
N LEU A 298 -19.70 -30.92 -6.53
CA LEU A 298 -19.32 -29.97 -5.49
C LEU A 298 -19.99 -28.63 -5.79
N LYS A 299 -20.64 -28.03 -4.79
CA LYS A 299 -21.38 -26.78 -4.91
C LYS A 299 -20.85 -25.75 -3.92
N VAL A 300 -20.57 -24.55 -4.41
CA VAL A 300 -20.32 -23.37 -3.57
C VAL A 300 -21.51 -22.43 -3.65
N THR A 301 -21.97 -21.94 -2.50
CA THR A 301 -22.93 -20.85 -2.39
C THR A 301 -22.22 -19.63 -1.83
N VAL A 302 -22.33 -18.49 -2.51
CA VAL A 302 -21.76 -17.20 -2.08
C VAL A 302 -22.91 -16.26 -1.75
N SER A 303 -22.88 -15.62 -0.58
CA SER A 303 -23.94 -14.72 -0.13
C SER A 303 -23.39 -13.43 0.47
N ASP A 304 -24.05 -12.32 0.17
CA ASP A 304 -23.84 -10.98 0.76
C ASP A 304 -24.63 -10.77 2.08
N GLY A 305 -25.45 -11.77 2.48
CA GLY A 305 -26.36 -11.70 3.63
C GLY A 305 -27.83 -11.41 3.29
N THR A 306 -28.09 -10.90 2.08
CA THR A 306 -29.43 -10.59 1.55
C THR A 306 -29.80 -11.53 0.39
N SER A 307 -28.88 -11.68 -0.56
CA SER A 307 -28.96 -12.47 -1.77
C SER A 307 -27.86 -13.55 -1.78
N SER A 308 -27.99 -14.52 -2.68
CA SER A 308 -26.98 -15.57 -2.83
C SER A 308 -26.91 -16.08 -4.26
N GLU A 309 -25.70 -16.41 -4.69
CA GLU A 309 -25.42 -17.06 -5.96
C GLU A 309 -24.70 -18.39 -5.75
N SER A 310 -24.88 -19.34 -6.66
CA SER A 310 -24.30 -20.69 -6.53
C SER A 310 -23.59 -21.13 -7.79
N ARG A 311 -22.51 -21.90 -7.63
CA ARG A 311 -21.80 -22.60 -8.71
C ARG A 311 -21.59 -24.06 -8.35
N SER A 312 -21.45 -24.90 -9.36
CA SER A 312 -21.19 -26.33 -9.17
C SER A 312 -20.20 -26.86 -10.18
N VAL A 313 -19.42 -27.85 -9.77
CA VAL A 313 -18.45 -28.56 -10.60
C VAL A 313 -18.55 -30.05 -10.31
N ASP A 314 -18.45 -30.87 -11.36
CA ASP A 314 -18.42 -32.32 -11.24
C ASP A 314 -16.96 -32.80 -11.16
N VAL A 315 -16.62 -33.48 -10.08
CA VAL A 315 -15.29 -34.05 -9.82
C VAL A 315 -15.36 -35.56 -9.97
N GLN A 316 -14.58 -36.10 -10.91
CA GLN A 316 -14.43 -37.54 -11.10
C GLN A 316 -13.36 -38.07 -10.16
N VAL A 317 -13.69 -39.08 -9.36
CA VAL A 317 -12.76 -39.73 -8.43
C VAL A 317 -12.64 -41.20 -8.77
N GLY A 318 -11.42 -41.63 -9.05
CA GLY A 318 -11.05 -43.00 -9.35
C GLY A 318 -10.78 -43.84 -8.09
N VAL A 319 -10.71 -45.15 -8.30
CA VAL A 319 -10.16 -46.08 -7.32
C VAL A 319 -8.63 -46.06 -7.41
N PRO A 320 -7.90 -46.03 -6.29
CA PRO A 320 -6.43 -46.09 -6.29
C PRO A 320 -5.89 -47.35 -6.97
N SER A 321 -4.90 -47.18 -7.84
CA SER A 321 -4.11 -48.24 -8.44
C SER A 321 -2.96 -48.67 -7.53
N TYR A 322 -2.54 -49.93 -7.60
CA TYR A 322 -1.46 -50.37 -6.73
C TYR A 322 -0.14 -49.66 -7.02
N ALA A 323 0.28 -49.67 -8.30
CA ALA A 323 1.59 -49.17 -8.68
C ALA A 323 1.75 -47.65 -8.48
N GLN A 324 0.71 -46.86 -8.76
CA GLN A 324 0.81 -45.40 -8.68
C GLN A 324 0.45 -44.84 -7.32
N ASP A 325 -0.55 -45.43 -6.64
CA ASP A 325 -1.17 -44.78 -5.48
C ASP A 325 -0.88 -45.46 -4.14
N ILE A 326 -0.55 -46.76 -4.16
CA ILE A 326 -0.41 -47.59 -2.96
C ILE A 326 1.04 -47.98 -2.68
N GLU A 327 1.78 -48.50 -3.67
CA GLU A 327 3.17 -48.91 -3.51
C GLU A 327 4.11 -47.78 -3.03
N PRO A 328 3.96 -46.51 -3.50
CA PRO A 328 4.78 -45.42 -3.01
C PRO A 328 4.60 -45.14 -1.50
N LEU A 329 3.41 -45.37 -0.94
CA LEU A 329 3.14 -45.20 0.50
C LEU A 329 4.00 -46.17 1.32
N TRP A 330 4.12 -47.42 0.86
CA TRP A 330 4.95 -48.43 1.52
C TRP A 330 6.42 -48.08 1.45
N SER A 331 6.87 -47.64 0.28
CA SER A 331 8.24 -47.22 0.07
C SER A 331 8.61 -46.08 1.02
N ALA A 332 7.71 -45.11 1.19
CA ALA A 332 7.92 -43.94 2.03
C ALA A 332 7.86 -44.23 3.54
N LYS A 333 6.97 -45.12 4.00
CA LYS A 333 6.64 -45.25 5.44
C LYS A 333 6.91 -46.59 6.08
N CYS A 334 7.08 -47.66 5.30
CA CYS A 334 7.07 -49.02 5.83
C CYS A 334 8.29 -49.86 5.44
N SER A 335 8.90 -49.58 4.28
CA SER A 335 9.94 -50.42 3.68
C SER A 335 11.24 -50.50 4.49
N SER A 336 11.53 -49.51 5.33
CA SER A 336 12.73 -49.50 6.19
C SER A 336 12.73 -50.64 7.21
N CYS A 337 11.56 -50.95 7.78
CA CYS A 337 11.36 -52.04 8.75
C CYS A 337 10.82 -53.33 8.11
N HIS A 338 10.13 -53.22 6.97
CA HIS A 338 9.52 -54.32 6.22
C HIS A 338 10.25 -54.55 4.89
N ASN A 339 11.38 -55.24 4.94
CA ASN A 339 12.27 -55.55 3.82
C ASN A 339 12.56 -57.06 3.73
N GLU A 340 13.46 -57.45 2.83
CA GLU A 340 13.86 -58.86 2.63
C GLU A 340 14.38 -59.58 3.90
N ASN A 341 14.87 -58.84 4.89
CA ASN A 341 15.40 -59.39 6.14
C ASN A 341 14.37 -59.38 7.29
N SER A 342 13.12 -59.00 7.04
CA SER A 342 12.12 -58.85 8.09
C SER A 342 11.69 -60.21 8.68
N PRO A 343 11.75 -60.37 10.01
CA PRO A 343 11.54 -61.66 10.68
C PRO A 343 10.11 -62.21 10.54
N GLU A 344 9.12 -61.35 10.31
CA GLU A 344 7.72 -61.74 10.07
C GLU A 344 7.42 -62.08 8.59
N GLY A 345 8.43 -62.03 7.72
CA GLY A 345 8.32 -62.36 6.30
C GLY A 345 7.45 -61.39 5.49
N LEU A 346 7.28 -60.15 5.97
CA LEU A 346 6.61 -59.06 5.24
C LEU A 346 7.67 -58.20 4.56
N ASN A 347 7.71 -58.22 3.23
CA ASN A 347 8.58 -57.39 2.42
C ASN A 347 7.76 -56.37 1.63
N LEU A 348 7.93 -55.10 1.96
CA LEU A 348 7.25 -53.95 1.35
C LEU A 348 8.16 -53.15 0.41
N GLN A 349 9.28 -53.73 -0.02
CA GLN A 349 10.12 -53.15 -1.07
C GLN A 349 9.43 -53.23 -2.44
N VAL A 350 9.77 -52.27 -3.30
CA VAL A 350 9.24 -52.14 -4.66
C VAL A 350 9.31 -53.46 -5.44
N GLY A 351 8.21 -53.86 -6.06
CA GLY A 351 8.08 -55.08 -6.85
C GLY A 351 7.98 -56.39 -6.06
N LYS A 352 7.97 -56.34 -4.71
CA LYS A 352 7.73 -57.49 -3.81
C LYS A 352 6.54 -57.29 -2.88
N SER A 353 6.19 -56.03 -2.66
CA SER A 353 5.16 -55.50 -1.76
C SER A 353 3.78 -56.13 -1.99
N HIS A 354 3.27 -56.20 -3.23
CA HIS A 354 1.92 -56.73 -3.52
C HIS A 354 1.77 -58.20 -3.10
N ALA A 355 2.62 -59.06 -3.66
CA ALA A 355 2.60 -60.50 -3.38
C ALA A 355 2.82 -60.78 -1.88
N SER A 356 3.65 -59.99 -1.22
CA SER A 356 3.85 -60.08 0.23
C SER A 356 2.61 -59.66 1.02
N LEU A 357 1.83 -58.68 0.57
CA LEU A 357 0.57 -58.26 1.19
C LEU A 357 -0.57 -59.26 0.96
N MET A 358 -0.55 -60.01 -0.14
CA MET A 358 -1.52 -61.07 -0.41
C MET A 358 -1.25 -62.37 0.36
N ALA A 359 -0.06 -62.53 0.92
CA ALA A 359 0.28 -63.67 1.77
C ALA A 359 -0.37 -63.56 3.17
N SER A 360 -0.57 -64.70 3.83
CA SER A 360 -1.02 -64.72 5.23
C SER A 360 0.09 -64.30 6.19
N GLY A 361 -0.28 -63.56 7.24
CA GLY A 361 0.63 -63.25 8.35
C GLY A 361 0.76 -64.44 9.30
N GLY A 362 1.95 -64.62 9.87
CA GLY A 362 2.19 -65.52 11.00
C GLY A 362 2.18 -64.78 12.34
N GLY A 363 2.05 -65.51 13.45
CA GLY A 363 2.13 -64.96 14.81
C GLY A 363 0.79 -64.80 15.53
N ALA A 364 0.76 -63.98 16.59
CA ALA A 364 -0.40 -63.81 17.47
C ALA A 364 -1.62 -63.16 16.78
N CYS A 365 -1.41 -62.54 15.62
CA CYS A 365 -2.45 -61.97 14.75
C CYS A 365 -2.50 -62.80 13.45
N ALA A 366 -3.00 -64.03 13.54
CA ALA A 366 -3.08 -64.92 12.38
C ALA A 366 -4.23 -64.49 11.45
N GLY A 367 -3.97 -64.46 10.14
CA GLY A 367 -4.98 -64.08 9.13
C GLY A 367 -4.36 -63.55 7.84
N PRO A 368 -5.18 -63.23 6.83
CA PRO A 368 -4.72 -62.58 5.61
C PRO A 368 -4.20 -61.16 5.95
N ARG A 369 -3.00 -60.81 5.46
CA ARG A 369 -2.45 -59.45 5.64
C ARG A 369 -3.36 -58.41 4.99
N VAL A 370 -3.84 -58.71 3.77
CA VAL A 370 -4.92 -58.02 3.10
C VAL A 370 -5.99 -59.04 2.72
N SER A 371 -7.25 -58.73 3.01
CA SER A 371 -8.43 -59.47 2.56
C SER A 371 -9.12 -58.65 1.45
N PRO A 372 -8.94 -59.01 0.16
CA PRO A 372 -9.56 -58.29 -0.95
C PRO A 372 -11.07 -58.11 -0.77
N GLY A 373 -11.56 -56.88 -0.91
CA GLY A 373 -12.96 -56.50 -0.72
C GLY A 373 -13.37 -56.24 0.75
N HIS A 374 -12.51 -56.54 1.71
CA HIS A 374 -12.83 -56.52 3.14
C HIS A 374 -11.75 -55.76 3.94
N PRO A 375 -11.73 -54.41 3.90
CA PRO A 375 -10.74 -53.60 4.62
C PRO A 375 -10.76 -53.88 6.13
N GLU A 376 -11.93 -54.04 6.75
CA GLU A 376 -12.03 -54.31 8.20
C GLU A 376 -11.54 -55.71 8.60
N GLU A 377 -11.43 -56.64 7.66
CA GLU A 377 -10.88 -57.98 7.89
C GLU A 377 -9.38 -58.05 7.60
N SER A 378 -8.81 -56.99 7.02
CA SER A 378 -7.40 -56.93 6.65
C SER A 378 -6.54 -56.60 7.85
N LEU A 379 -5.58 -57.47 8.19
CA LEU A 379 -4.64 -57.22 9.28
C LEU A 379 -3.83 -55.93 9.08
N LEU A 380 -3.56 -55.56 7.82
CA LEU A 380 -2.91 -54.28 7.47
C LEU A 380 -3.69 -53.09 8.03
N VAL A 381 -5.00 -53.04 7.76
CA VAL A 381 -5.88 -51.96 8.20
C VAL A 381 -5.95 -51.91 9.72
N ARG A 382 -6.13 -53.06 10.37
CA ARG A 382 -6.19 -53.17 11.84
C ARG A 382 -4.90 -52.72 12.52
N ARG A 383 -3.74 -53.07 11.97
CA ARG A 383 -2.44 -52.61 12.50
C ARG A 383 -2.24 -51.11 12.29
N ILE A 384 -2.72 -50.53 11.19
CA ILE A 384 -2.65 -49.07 10.96
C ILE A 384 -3.62 -48.32 11.89
N SER A 385 -4.87 -48.81 12.03
CA SER A 385 -5.87 -48.20 12.92
C SER A 385 -5.56 -48.41 14.41
N GLY A 386 -4.73 -49.39 14.74
CA GLY A 386 -4.41 -49.75 16.13
C GLY A 386 -5.48 -50.62 16.79
N GLU A 387 -6.40 -51.18 16.00
CA GLU A 387 -7.49 -52.01 16.49
C GLU A 387 -7.04 -53.47 16.68
N GLU A 388 -7.22 -53.97 17.90
CA GLU A 388 -7.38 -55.38 18.26
C GLU A 388 -6.22 -56.36 18.03
N CYS A 389 -5.08 -56.00 17.42
CA CYS A 389 -3.92 -56.90 17.43
C CYS A 389 -2.55 -56.29 17.08
N GLY A 390 -1.59 -56.37 18.02
CA GLY A 390 -0.18 -56.03 17.80
C GLY A 390 0.16 -54.56 18.03
N ILE A 391 1.39 -54.16 17.65
CA ILE A 391 1.85 -52.77 17.74
C ILE A 391 1.24 -51.98 16.58
N ARG A 392 0.65 -50.82 16.90
CA ARG A 392 0.13 -49.88 15.90
C ARG A 392 1.24 -49.43 14.95
N MET A 393 0.95 -49.46 13.65
CA MET A 393 1.88 -49.09 12.59
C MET A 393 1.51 -47.73 11.98
N PRO A 394 2.49 -46.91 11.55
CA PRO A 394 3.93 -47.15 11.58
C PRO A 394 4.54 -47.13 12.99
N MET A 395 5.45 -48.08 13.27
CA MET A 395 6.14 -48.13 14.55
C MET A 395 7.04 -46.89 14.72
N GLY A 396 6.83 -46.14 15.81
CA GLY A 396 7.56 -44.90 16.09
C GLY A 396 6.91 -43.62 15.56
N ASP A 397 5.83 -43.75 14.77
CA ASP A 397 4.99 -42.64 14.29
C ASP A 397 3.54 -43.11 14.19
N SER A 398 2.97 -43.54 15.34
CA SER A 398 1.69 -44.25 15.39
C SER A 398 0.51 -43.42 14.92
N ASP A 399 0.63 -42.10 14.94
CA ASP A 399 -0.47 -41.17 14.63
C ASP A 399 -0.38 -40.66 13.18
N TYR A 400 0.59 -41.15 12.40
CA TYR A 400 0.83 -40.73 11.02
C TYR A 400 -0.44 -40.77 10.17
N PHE A 401 -1.18 -41.87 10.18
CA PHE A 401 -2.40 -42.01 9.38
C PHE A 401 -3.62 -41.29 9.98
N ASP A 402 -3.58 -40.90 11.26
CA ASP A 402 -4.59 -40.00 11.84
C ASP A 402 -4.43 -38.58 11.30
N LEU A 403 -3.19 -38.17 11.06
CA LEU A 403 -2.84 -36.88 10.47
C LEU A 403 -2.90 -36.89 8.93
N ASN A 404 -2.72 -38.07 8.31
CA ASN A 404 -2.72 -38.27 6.85
C ASN A 404 -3.87 -39.20 6.43
N GLN A 405 -5.10 -38.88 6.88
CA GLN A 405 -6.27 -39.73 6.65
C GLN A 405 -6.54 -40.04 5.18
N GLY A 406 -6.14 -39.14 4.27
CA GLY A 406 -6.27 -39.36 2.83
C GLY A 406 -5.49 -40.58 2.33
N GLU A 407 -4.27 -40.78 2.83
CA GLU A 407 -3.47 -41.96 2.48
C GLU A 407 -4.11 -43.24 3.04
N PHE A 408 -4.70 -43.17 4.23
CA PHE A 408 -5.42 -44.31 4.80
C PHE A 408 -6.69 -44.64 4.00
N THR A 409 -7.43 -43.61 3.57
CA THR A 409 -8.57 -43.75 2.65
C THR A 409 -8.14 -44.39 1.33
N ARG A 410 -6.98 -44.05 0.76
CA ARG A 410 -6.44 -44.70 -0.45
C ARG A 410 -6.24 -46.20 -0.23
N ILE A 411 -5.53 -46.58 0.83
CA ILE A 411 -5.24 -47.98 1.18
C ILE A 411 -6.55 -48.76 1.32
N ARG A 412 -7.50 -48.23 2.09
CA ARG A 412 -8.78 -48.89 2.33
C ARG A 412 -9.63 -49.01 1.05
N SER A 413 -9.61 -47.99 0.20
CA SER A 413 -10.31 -48.01 -1.11
C SER A 413 -9.71 -49.05 -2.06
N TRP A 414 -8.38 -49.15 -2.15
CA TRP A 414 -7.71 -50.18 -2.94
C TRP A 414 -8.08 -51.59 -2.47
N ILE A 415 -8.09 -51.83 -1.15
CA ILE A 415 -8.54 -53.12 -0.60
C ILE A 415 -10.01 -53.38 -0.92
N LEU A 416 -10.87 -52.39 -0.71
CA LEU A 416 -12.31 -52.49 -0.96
C LEU A 416 -12.63 -52.81 -2.43
N ALA A 417 -11.81 -52.30 -3.36
CA ALA A 417 -11.89 -52.58 -4.79
C ALA A 417 -11.25 -53.92 -5.21
N GLY A 418 -10.80 -54.74 -4.26
CA GLY A 418 -10.28 -56.09 -4.51
C GLY A 418 -8.75 -56.21 -4.53
N ALA A 419 -8.03 -55.19 -4.06
CA ALA A 419 -6.58 -55.20 -3.89
C ALA A 419 -5.78 -55.65 -5.14
N LEU A 420 -6.20 -55.16 -6.32
CA LEU A 420 -5.61 -55.51 -7.61
C LEU A 420 -4.14 -55.06 -7.70
N ASP A 421 -3.33 -55.78 -8.48
CA ASP A 421 -1.94 -55.40 -8.84
C ASP A 421 -1.96 -54.73 -10.21
N ASN A 422 -2.33 -53.44 -10.25
CA ASN A 422 -2.64 -52.70 -11.47
C ASN A 422 -1.88 -51.37 -11.61
#